data_AF-A0A367R2U2-F1
#
_entry.id   AF-A0A367R2U2-F1
#
_cell.length_a   1.000
_cell.length_b   1.000
_cell.length_c   1.000
_cell.angle_alpha   90.00
_cell.angle_beta   90.00
_cell.angle_gamma   90.00
#
_symmetry.space_group_name_H-M   'P 1'
#
loop_
_entity.id
_entity.type
_entity.pdbx_description
1 polymer ?
#
loop_
_entity_poly.entity_id
_entity_poly.type
_entity_poly.pdbx_seq_one_letter_code
_entity_poly.pdbx_strand_id
1 'polypeptide(L)'
;MTTKVYSAKYRHLKQIYQCEMGKEISDITWYRVVAFLKQRFSLDVESASAQKIVETFAGIRRRYGALTPASKGFNERWQVFKHFYELDASYNGKSFLVALADYLKINLDDVPRSTRYYWFEKAGLSFSAENIYHCKDLALVAFIAAKWAINRRPQPMKSATISVLTLAL
;
A
#
# COMPACT_ATOMS: atom_id res chain seq x y z
N MET A 1 -14.81 8.34 -29.22
CA MET A 1 -13.90 7.21 -28.98
C MET A 1 -12.50 7.65 -29.36
N THR A 2 -11.64 7.94 -28.38
CA THR A 2 -10.27 8.42 -28.62
C THR A 2 -9.34 7.23 -28.85
N THR A 3 -8.82 7.13 -30.07
CA THR A 3 -7.80 6.18 -30.50
C THR A 3 -6.55 6.35 -29.65
N LYS A 4 -6.37 5.48 -28.65
CA LYS A 4 -5.16 5.43 -27.82
C LYS A 4 -4.02 4.95 -28.71
N VAL A 5 -3.20 5.89 -29.19
CA VAL A 5 -1.88 5.58 -29.73
C VAL A 5 -1.07 4.98 -28.57
N TYR A 6 -1.06 3.66 -28.48
CA TYR A 6 -0.17 2.96 -27.55
C TYR A 6 1.25 3.11 -28.10
N SER A 7 2.01 4.07 -27.56
CA SER A 7 3.42 4.21 -27.91
C SER A 7 4.14 2.88 -27.69
N ALA A 8 5.13 2.57 -28.51
CA ALA A 8 5.96 1.38 -28.33
C ALA A 8 6.52 1.31 -26.90
N LYS A 9 6.86 2.48 -26.34
CA LYS A 9 7.30 2.65 -24.96
C LYS A 9 6.25 2.25 -23.93
N TYR A 10 4.97 2.60 -24.11
CA TYR A 10 3.89 2.16 -23.23
C TYR A 10 3.73 0.62 -23.18
N ARG A 11 3.87 -0.06 -24.33
CA ARG A 11 3.83 -1.52 -24.40
C ARG A 11 5.07 -2.15 -23.76
N HIS A 12 6.24 -1.55 -23.98
CA HIS A 12 7.49 -2.00 -23.38
C HIS A 12 7.46 -1.90 -21.85
N LEU A 13 6.96 -0.80 -21.29
CA LEU A 13 6.77 -0.66 -19.85
C LEU A 13 5.80 -1.70 -19.27
N LYS A 14 4.76 -2.10 -20.03
CA LYS A 14 3.87 -3.21 -19.64
C LYS A 14 4.64 -4.53 -19.54
N GLN A 15 5.47 -4.83 -20.52
CA GLN A 15 6.28 -6.05 -20.55
C GLN A 15 7.26 -6.09 -19.38
N ILE A 16 7.96 -4.99 -19.09
CA ILE A 16 8.84 -4.86 -17.92
C ILE A 16 8.05 -5.16 -16.64
N TYR A 17 6.89 -4.52 -16.47
CA TYR A 17 6.03 -4.75 -15.33
C TYR A 17 5.59 -6.23 -15.21
N GLN A 18 5.22 -6.88 -16.30
CA GLN A 18 4.82 -8.29 -16.32
C GLN A 18 5.97 -9.23 -15.99
N CYS A 19 7.17 -8.94 -16.52
CA CYS A 19 8.41 -9.67 -16.24
C CYS A 19 8.75 -9.59 -14.75
N GLU A 20 8.78 -8.38 -14.21
CA GLU A 20 9.03 -8.14 -12.79
C GLU A 20 7.98 -8.80 -11.90
N MET A 21 6.70 -8.80 -12.30
CA MET A 21 5.64 -9.47 -11.55
C MET A 21 5.60 -10.99 -11.71
N GLY A 22 6.28 -11.56 -12.70
CA GLY A 22 6.23 -12.98 -13.06
C GLY A 22 4.86 -13.47 -13.53
N LYS A 23 3.99 -12.57 -14.01
CA LYS A 23 2.65 -12.92 -14.50
C LYS A 23 2.13 -11.91 -15.50
N GLU A 24 1.25 -12.39 -16.38
CA GLU A 24 0.59 -11.53 -17.33
C GLU A 24 -0.55 -10.72 -16.71
N ILE A 25 -0.82 -9.54 -17.29
CA ILE A 25 -1.93 -8.67 -16.88
C ILE A 25 -2.69 -8.14 -18.09
N SER A 26 -4.00 -7.93 -17.90
CA SER A 26 -4.85 -7.30 -18.91
C SER A 26 -4.49 -5.83 -19.15
N ASP A 27 -4.81 -5.31 -20.33
CA ASP A 27 -4.58 -3.89 -20.67
C ASP A 27 -5.34 -2.94 -19.74
N ILE A 28 -6.53 -3.34 -19.28
CA ILE A 28 -7.31 -2.59 -18.30
C ILE A 28 -6.56 -2.49 -16.97
N THR A 29 -5.96 -3.59 -16.52
CA THR A 29 -5.14 -3.61 -15.30
C THR A 29 -3.90 -2.74 -15.46
N TRP A 30 -3.24 -2.83 -16.62
CA TRP A 30 -2.07 -2.01 -16.93
C TRP A 30 -2.42 -0.52 -16.94
N TYR A 31 -3.53 -0.14 -17.56
CA TYR A 31 -4.01 1.25 -17.55
C TYR A 31 -4.23 1.79 -16.13
N ARG A 32 -4.81 0.99 -15.22
CA ARG A 32 -4.98 1.35 -13.81
C ARG A 32 -3.64 1.51 -13.08
N VAL A 33 -2.66 0.64 -13.37
CA VAL A 33 -1.30 0.75 -12.84
C VAL A 33 -0.62 2.03 -13.33
N VAL A 34 -0.67 2.33 -14.63
CA VAL A 34 -0.08 3.55 -15.18
C VAL A 34 -0.73 4.80 -14.60
N ALA A 35 -2.06 4.82 -14.46
CA ALA A 35 -2.76 5.94 -13.82
C ALA A 35 -2.29 6.14 -12.36
N PHE A 36 -2.11 5.05 -11.62
CA PHE A 36 -1.57 5.08 -10.26
C PHE A 36 -0.14 5.63 -10.23
N LEU A 37 0.73 5.15 -11.12
CA LEU A 37 2.12 5.59 -11.21
C LEU A 37 2.23 7.05 -11.63
N LYS A 38 1.38 7.53 -12.54
CA LYS A 38 1.26 8.94 -12.92
C LYS A 38 0.94 9.81 -11.70
N GLN A 39 -0.04 9.39 -10.91
CA GLN A 39 -0.50 10.17 -9.77
C GLN A 39 0.49 10.16 -8.59
N ARG A 40 1.20 9.06 -8.36
CA ARG A 40 1.96 8.83 -7.11
C ARG A 40 3.46 8.78 -7.25
N PHE A 41 3.95 8.51 -8.45
CA PHE A 41 5.36 8.43 -8.78
C PHE A 41 5.74 9.41 -9.89
N SER A 42 4.83 10.33 -10.24
CA SER A 42 5.02 11.30 -11.33
C SER A 42 5.48 10.64 -12.63
N LEU A 43 4.99 9.43 -12.91
CA LEU A 43 5.40 8.67 -14.09
C LEU A 43 5.02 9.43 -15.36
N ASP A 44 6.01 9.89 -16.09
CA ASP A 44 5.85 10.19 -17.50
C ASP A 44 6.34 8.99 -18.33
N VAL A 45 5.45 8.46 -19.16
CA VAL A 45 5.70 7.27 -20.01
C VAL A 45 6.88 7.52 -20.95
N GLU A 46 7.06 8.77 -21.39
CA GLU A 46 8.12 9.14 -22.32
C GLU A 46 9.43 9.53 -21.61
N SER A 47 9.45 9.63 -20.28
CA SER A 47 10.67 9.94 -19.52
C SER A 47 11.71 8.81 -19.56
N ALA A 48 12.99 9.17 -19.32
CA ALA A 48 14.06 8.21 -19.13
C ALA A 48 13.91 7.41 -17.81
N SER A 49 13.28 8.00 -16.79
CA SER A 49 13.02 7.37 -15.49
C SER A 49 11.84 6.39 -15.48
N ALA A 50 11.06 6.34 -16.56
CA ALA A 50 9.82 5.57 -16.62
C ALA A 50 10.01 4.08 -16.31
N GLN A 51 11.06 3.49 -16.89
CA GLN A 51 11.41 2.09 -16.66
C GLN A 51 11.74 1.83 -15.19
N LYS A 52 12.64 2.63 -14.60
CA LYS A 52 13.05 2.48 -13.20
C LYS A 52 11.88 2.60 -12.24
N ILE A 53 10.93 3.52 -12.50
CA ILE A 53 9.71 3.67 -11.70
C ILE A 53 8.85 2.40 -11.79
N VAL A 54 8.65 1.88 -13.00
CA VAL A 54 7.85 0.67 -13.24
C VAL A 54 8.49 -0.56 -12.61
N GLU A 55 9.80 -0.76 -12.76
CA GLU A 55 10.56 -1.85 -12.15
C GLU A 55 10.48 -1.78 -10.62
N THR A 56 10.74 -0.59 -10.06
CA THR A 56 10.69 -0.39 -8.61
C THR A 56 9.29 -0.72 -8.08
N PHE A 57 8.24 -0.21 -8.71
CA PHE A 57 6.87 -0.49 -8.29
C PHE A 57 6.48 -1.95 -8.47
N ALA A 58 6.84 -2.58 -9.58
CA ALA A 58 6.57 -3.99 -9.83
C ALA A 58 7.31 -4.89 -8.83
N GLY A 59 8.59 -4.61 -8.58
CA GLY A 59 9.40 -5.32 -7.60
C GLY A 59 8.88 -5.17 -6.17
N ILE A 60 8.40 -3.98 -5.79
CA ILE A 60 7.69 -3.79 -4.52
C ILE A 60 6.40 -4.61 -4.54
N ARG A 61 5.54 -4.46 -5.56
CA ARG A 61 4.25 -5.16 -5.60
C ARG A 61 4.38 -6.69 -5.64
N ARG A 62 5.41 -7.23 -6.28
CA ARG A 62 5.72 -8.68 -6.28
C ARG A 62 6.18 -9.16 -4.93
N ARG A 63 7.16 -8.48 -4.32
CA ARG A 63 7.67 -8.84 -2.99
C ARG A 63 6.60 -8.76 -1.92
N TYR A 64 5.64 -7.86 -2.11
CA TYR A 64 4.85 -7.36 -1.00
C TYR A 64 3.33 -7.40 -1.16
N GLY A 65 2.76 -7.74 -2.33
CA GLY A 65 1.35 -8.15 -2.59
C GLY A 65 0.21 -7.18 -2.25
N ALA A 66 0.34 -6.34 -1.22
CA ALA A 66 -0.73 -5.62 -0.54
C ALA A 66 -1.09 -4.27 -1.16
N LEU A 67 -0.24 -3.74 -2.06
CA LEU A 67 -0.41 -2.43 -2.70
C LEU A 67 -1.49 -2.46 -3.78
N THR A 68 -2.76 -2.41 -3.37
CA THR A 68 -3.90 -2.30 -4.28
C THR A 68 -4.58 -0.93 -4.14
N PRO A 69 -4.50 -0.06 -5.16
CA PRO A 69 -5.02 1.32 -5.10
C PRO A 69 -6.53 1.47 -4.89
N ALA A 70 -7.33 0.45 -5.25
CA ALA A 70 -8.79 0.51 -5.19
C ALA A 70 -9.38 0.29 -3.77
N SER A 71 -8.56 0.15 -2.74
CA SER A 71 -9.03 -0.17 -1.38
C SER A 71 -9.43 1.08 -0.57
N LYS A 72 -10.53 1.00 0.19
CA LYS A 72 -10.91 2.04 1.17
C LYS A 72 -9.74 2.26 2.15
N GLY A 73 -9.40 3.53 2.41
CA GLY A 73 -8.27 3.89 3.27
C GLY A 73 -6.89 3.75 2.61
N PHE A 74 -6.81 3.46 1.30
CA PHE A 74 -5.53 3.32 0.61
C PHE A 74 -4.63 4.56 0.76
N ASN A 75 -5.18 5.77 0.65
CA ASN A 75 -4.39 7.00 0.75
C ASN A 75 -3.69 7.13 2.09
N GLU A 76 -4.39 6.88 3.19
CA GLU A 76 -3.80 6.93 4.52
C GLU A 76 -2.72 5.87 4.69
N ARG A 77 -3.00 4.64 4.25
CA ARG A 77 -2.00 3.55 4.24
C ARG A 77 -0.78 3.91 3.39
N TRP A 78 -1.00 4.57 2.26
CA TRP A 78 0.06 5.02 1.35
C TRP A 78 0.94 6.11 1.97
N GLN A 79 0.37 7.03 2.75
CA GLN A 79 1.17 8.02 3.47
C GLN A 79 2.06 7.36 4.53
N VAL A 80 1.55 6.36 5.24
CA VAL A 80 2.35 5.57 6.18
C VAL A 80 3.48 4.84 5.46
N PHE A 81 3.19 4.18 4.34
CA PHE A 81 4.22 3.55 3.50
C PHE A 81 5.29 4.55 3.09
N LYS A 82 4.88 5.69 2.53
CA LYS A 82 5.77 6.73 2.01
C LYS A 82 6.70 7.24 3.12
N HIS A 83 6.16 7.53 4.30
CA HIS A 83 6.94 7.97 5.45
C HIS A 83 8.09 7.01 5.75
N PHE A 84 7.82 5.71 5.92
CA PHE A 84 8.87 4.74 6.22
C PHE A 84 9.75 4.40 5.01
N TYR A 85 9.24 4.50 3.78
CA TYR A 85 10.01 4.19 2.57
C TYR A 85 11.08 5.27 2.26
N GLU A 86 10.77 6.53 2.58
CA GLU A 86 11.66 7.68 2.36
C GLU A 86 12.70 7.87 3.47
N LEU A 87 12.54 7.19 4.62
CA LEU A 87 13.56 7.17 5.67
C LEU A 87 14.77 6.36 5.22
N ASP A 88 15.94 7.00 5.28
CA ASP A 88 17.24 6.34 5.10
C ASP A 88 17.78 5.88 6.46
N ALA A 89 17.07 4.92 7.06
CA ALA A 89 17.38 4.39 8.38
C ALA A 89 17.15 2.87 8.44
N SER A 90 17.54 2.28 9.56
CA SER A 90 17.28 0.88 9.88
C SER A 90 16.74 0.78 11.30
N TYR A 91 15.85 -0.18 11.52
CA TYR A 91 15.28 -0.45 12.83
C TYR A 91 15.47 -1.92 13.17
N ASN A 92 15.66 -2.22 14.45
CA ASN A 92 15.35 -3.56 14.92
C ASN A 92 13.82 -3.78 14.99
N GLY A 93 13.35 -5.02 14.90
CA GLY A 93 11.91 -5.28 14.84
C GLY A 93 11.10 -4.71 16.02
N LYS A 94 11.67 -4.67 17.22
CA LYS A 94 11.04 -4.07 18.40
C LYS A 94 10.89 -2.55 18.28
N SER A 95 11.98 -1.84 17.96
CA SER A 95 12.00 -0.38 17.79
C SER A 95 11.11 0.08 16.64
N PHE A 96 11.05 -0.70 15.55
CA PHE A 96 10.13 -0.43 14.46
C PHE A 96 8.67 -0.48 14.92
N LEU A 97 8.27 -1.50 15.70
CA LEU A 97 6.88 -1.60 16.18
C LEU A 97 6.49 -0.42 17.09
N VAL A 98 7.44 0.11 17.88
CA VAL A 98 7.23 1.32 18.68
C VAL A 98 7.05 2.54 17.77
N ALA A 99 8.00 2.78 16.86
CA ALA A 99 7.91 3.89 15.90
C ALA A 99 6.64 3.85 15.06
N LEU A 100 6.21 2.65 14.65
CA LEU A 100 4.98 2.43 13.90
C LEU A 100 3.73 2.75 14.74
N ALA A 101 3.70 2.31 16.00
CA ALA A 101 2.60 2.60 16.92
C ALA A 101 2.46 4.11 17.17
N ASP A 102 3.60 4.78 17.38
CA ASP A 102 3.67 6.24 17.56
C ASP A 102 3.20 7.02 16.32
N TYR A 103 3.54 6.53 15.12
CA TYR A 103 3.10 7.12 13.87
C TYR A 103 1.60 6.92 13.64
N LEU A 104 1.10 5.70 13.87
CA LEU A 104 -0.30 5.36 13.68
C LEU A 104 -1.23 5.86 14.80
N LYS A 105 -0.66 6.37 15.90
CA LYS A 105 -1.38 6.79 17.11
C LYS A 105 -2.23 5.66 17.68
N ILE A 106 -1.65 4.47 17.76
CA ILE A 106 -2.27 3.29 18.36
C ILE A 106 -1.47 2.84 19.59
N ASN A 107 -2.15 2.25 20.57
CA ASN A 107 -1.46 1.55 21.64
C ASN A 107 -1.03 0.16 21.12
N LEU A 108 0.28 -0.13 21.17
CA LEU A 108 0.80 -1.40 20.71
C LEU A 108 0.27 -2.57 21.56
N ASP A 109 0.01 -2.36 22.85
CA ASP A 109 -0.51 -3.40 23.75
C ASP A 109 -1.92 -3.87 23.38
N ASP A 110 -2.71 -3.02 22.73
CA ASP A 110 -4.04 -3.37 22.20
C ASP A 110 -3.96 -4.21 20.92
N VAL A 111 -2.77 -4.32 20.32
CA VAL A 111 -2.52 -5.13 19.12
C VAL A 111 -2.11 -6.54 19.53
N PRO A 112 -2.91 -7.58 19.23
CA PRO A 112 -2.54 -8.96 19.52
C PRO A 112 -1.19 -9.32 18.88
N ARG A 113 -0.35 -10.06 19.61
CA ARG A 113 0.98 -10.47 19.09
C ARG A 113 0.88 -11.13 17.72
N SER A 114 -0.08 -12.04 17.52
CA SER A 114 -0.35 -12.70 16.23
C SER A 114 -0.61 -11.72 15.08
N THR A 115 -1.25 -10.58 15.36
CA THR A 115 -1.49 -9.53 14.36
C THR A 115 -0.19 -8.82 13.98
N ARG A 116 0.71 -8.61 14.94
CA ARG A 116 2.04 -8.03 14.67
C ARG A 116 2.86 -8.96 13.77
N TYR A 117 2.92 -10.26 14.09
CA TYR A 117 3.57 -11.27 13.24
C TYR A 117 2.97 -11.30 11.83
N TYR A 118 1.64 -11.28 11.74
CA TYR A 118 0.91 -11.27 10.47
C TYR A 118 1.30 -10.08 9.58
N TRP A 119 1.56 -8.90 10.13
CA TRP A 119 1.99 -7.74 9.33
C TRP A 119 3.33 -7.98 8.66
N PHE A 120 4.29 -8.56 9.38
CA PHE A 120 5.60 -8.92 8.83
C PHE A 120 5.48 -10.04 7.80
N GLU A 121 4.74 -11.10 8.12
CA GLU A 121 4.54 -12.24 7.22
C GLU A 121 3.91 -11.80 5.88
N LYS A 122 2.87 -10.95 5.94
CA LYS A 122 2.24 -10.39 4.73
C LYS A 122 3.13 -9.40 3.98
N ALA A 123 4.17 -8.90 4.63
CA ALA A 123 5.24 -8.17 3.99
C ALA A 123 6.40 -9.06 3.52
N GLY A 124 6.27 -10.39 3.55
CA GLY A 124 7.35 -11.29 3.16
C GLY A 124 8.56 -11.23 4.10
N LEU A 125 8.39 -10.73 5.32
CA LEU A 125 9.40 -10.67 6.36
C LEU A 125 9.07 -11.66 7.47
N SER A 126 10.08 -12.30 8.05
CA SER A 126 9.94 -13.02 9.30
C SER A 126 10.21 -12.05 10.45
N PHE A 127 9.28 -11.90 11.40
CA PHE A 127 9.48 -11.02 12.55
C PHE A 127 10.52 -11.59 13.51
N SER A 128 11.52 -10.77 13.83
CA SER A 128 12.44 -10.96 14.95
C SER A 128 12.59 -9.61 15.65
N ALA A 129 12.53 -9.61 16.97
CA ALA A 129 12.62 -8.39 17.77
C ALA A 129 14.00 -7.73 17.66
N GLU A 130 15.05 -8.53 17.47
CA GLU A 130 16.45 -8.11 17.50
C GLU A 130 17.05 -7.94 16.10
N ASN A 131 16.49 -8.59 15.08
CA ASN A 131 16.97 -8.44 13.71
C ASN A 131 16.82 -7.00 13.24
N ILE A 132 17.82 -6.52 12.52
CA ILE A 132 17.84 -5.20 11.88
C ILE A 132 17.22 -5.33 10.48
N TYR A 133 16.26 -4.47 10.18
CA TYR A 133 15.62 -4.35 8.88
C TYR A 133 15.80 -2.93 8.35
N HIS A 134 16.01 -2.82 7.03
CA HIS A 134 16.04 -1.53 6.37
C HIS A 134 14.64 -0.91 6.33
N CYS A 135 14.54 0.41 6.52
CA CYS A 135 13.25 1.13 6.52
C CYS A 135 12.40 0.86 5.28
N LYS A 136 13.03 0.77 4.10
CA LYS A 136 12.37 0.42 2.83
C LYS A 136 11.65 -0.93 2.86
N ASP A 137 12.19 -1.94 3.56
CA ASP A 137 11.55 -3.26 3.70
C ASP A 137 10.39 -3.19 4.71
N LEU A 138 10.57 -2.41 5.78
CA LEU A 138 9.57 -2.19 6.83
C LEU A 138 8.39 -1.31 6.37
N ALA A 139 8.57 -0.50 5.33
CA ALA A 139 7.54 0.40 4.82
C ALA A 139 6.24 -0.34 4.46
N LEU A 140 6.35 -1.57 3.95
CA LEU A 140 5.16 -2.35 3.66
C LEU A 140 4.52 -2.97 4.91
N VAL A 141 5.32 -3.37 5.90
CA VAL A 141 4.77 -3.76 7.21
C VAL A 141 3.89 -2.63 7.75
N ALA A 142 4.37 -1.39 7.63
CA ALA A 142 3.63 -0.19 8.01
C ALA A 142 2.34 0.00 7.17
N PHE A 143 2.40 -0.22 5.85
CA PHE A 143 1.23 -0.17 4.95
C PHE A 143 0.14 -1.20 5.31
N ILE A 144 0.54 -2.39 5.75
CA ILE A 144 -0.38 -3.46 6.16
C ILE A 144 -0.97 -3.11 7.54
N ALA A 145 -0.13 -2.72 8.50
CA ALA A 145 -0.55 -2.33 9.85
C ALA A 145 -1.53 -1.15 9.85
N ALA A 146 -1.32 -0.17 8.96
CA ALA A 146 -2.20 0.98 8.82
C ALA A 146 -3.67 0.57 8.53
N LYS A 147 -3.91 -0.55 7.83
CA LYS A 147 -5.27 -1.07 7.62
C LYS A 147 -5.94 -1.43 8.95
N TRP A 148 -5.20 -2.06 9.85
CA TRP A 148 -5.70 -2.43 11.18
C TRP A 148 -6.07 -1.18 11.99
N ALA A 149 -5.17 -0.18 12.01
CA ALA A 149 -5.42 1.08 12.71
C ALA A 149 -6.66 1.81 12.18
N ILE A 150 -6.82 1.92 10.86
CA ILE A 150 -7.99 2.55 10.22
C ILE A 150 -9.29 1.83 10.60
N ASN A 151 -9.28 0.50 10.61
CA ASN A 151 -10.47 -0.30 10.92
C ASN A 151 -10.89 -0.22 12.39
N ARG A 152 -9.95 0.07 13.30
CA ARG A 152 -10.19 0.20 14.74
C ARG A 152 -10.65 1.58 15.18
N ARG A 153 -10.56 2.60 14.30
CA ARG A 153 -11.09 3.93 14.62
C ARG A 153 -12.61 3.84 14.81
N PRO A 154 -13.17 4.53 15.81
CA PRO A 154 -14.61 4.64 15.96
C PRO A 154 -15.20 5.18 14.64
N GLN A 155 -16.00 4.38 13.95
CA GLN A 155 -16.80 4.89 12.84
C GLN A 155 -17.90 5.74 13.50
N PRO A 156 -18.20 6.96 13.01
CA PRO A 156 -19.41 7.64 13.43
C PRO A 156 -20.59 6.70 13.18
N MET A 157 -21.36 6.37 14.24
CA MET A 157 -22.61 5.64 14.09
C MET A 157 -23.40 6.33 12.99
N LYS A 158 -23.76 5.59 11.93
CA LYS A 158 -24.76 6.09 10.98
C LYS A 158 -26.00 6.39 11.81
N SER A 159 -26.36 7.66 11.96
CA SER A 159 -27.61 8.06 12.59
C SER A 159 -28.72 7.29 11.90
N ALA A 160 -29.31 6.32 12.60
CA ALA A 160 -30.53 5.68 12.14
C ALA A 160 -31.59 6.78 12.17
N THR A 161 -31.99 7.27 11.01
CA THR A 161 -33.20 8.09 10.91
C THR A 161 -34.36 7.19 11.34
N ILE A 162 -34.81 7.36 12.57
CA ILE A 162 -36.01 6.70 13.07
C ILE A 162 -37.19 7.38 12.36
N SER A 163 -37.60 6.83 11.22
CA SER A 163 -38.88 7.17 10.61
C SER A 163 -39.96 6.54 11.48
N VAL A 164 -40.43 7.28 12.50
CA VAL A 164 -41.63 6.92 13.25
C VAL A 164 -42.80 6.96 12.26
N LEU A 165 -43.33 5.78 11.92
CA LEU A 165 -44.62 5.64 11.26
C LEU A 165 -45.69 6.17 12.22
N THR A 166 -46.07 7.44 12.08
CA THR A 166 -47.30 7.97 12.64
C THR A 166 -48.46 7.29 11.93
N LEU A 167 -49.07 6.30 12.58
CA LEU A 167 -50.41 5.83 12.26
C LEU A 167 -51.37 7.00 12.54
N ALA A 168 -51.88 7.62 11.48
CA ALA A 168 -53.01 8.52 11.58
C ALA A 168 -54.24 7.72 11.98
N LEU A 169 -54.88 8.13 13.08
CA LEU A 169 -56.22 7.73 13.51
C LEU A 169 -57.28 8.56 12.76
#